data_AF-A0A915PAT4-F1
#
_entry.id   AF-A0A915PAT4-F1
#
_cell.length_a   1.000
_cell.length_b   1.000
_cell.length_c   1.000
_cell.angle_alpha   90.00
_cell.angle_beta   90.00
_cell.angle_gamma   90.00
#
_symmetry.space_group_name_H-M   'P 1'
#
loop_
_entity.id
_entity.type
_entity.pdbx_description
1 polymer ?
#
loop_
_entity_poly.entity_id
_entity_poly.type
_entity_poly.pdbx_seq_one_letter_code
_entity_poly.pdbx_strand_id
1 'polypeptide(L)'
;MKKENFLKIFIQIYFILFIFINFVVPQNNTDEIISLPGYLKASDNDFLFYWLVTSQNNNPKGPLIVWFNAPGADKSQGCSPLSILFSKMGPYSINSNGTIDKNEYSWNKRASLLFIEAPKGNGFSFAKDGNYRTGDNQLNLSVPDI
;
A
#
# COMPACT_ATOMS: atom_id res chain seq x y z
N MET A 1 -5.01 60.33 -4.69
CA MET A 1 -5.97 59.21 -4.49
C MET A 1 -6.48 59.30 -3.06
N LYS A 2 -7.81 59.33 -2.82
CA LYS A 2 -8.35 59.46 -1.46
C LYS A 2 -7.98 58.22 -0.62
N LYS A 3 -7.57 58.41 0.63
CA LYS A 3 -7.10 57.36 1.56
C LYS A 3 -8.11 56.21 1.71
N GLU A 4 -9.40 56.52 1.59
CA GLU A 4 -10.51 55.55 1.60
C GLU A 4 -10.48 54.57 0.42
N ASN A 5 -10.02 55.00 -0.76
CA ASN A 5 -9.92 54.11 -1.93
C ASN A 5 -8.78 53.11 -1.76
N PHE A 6 -7.72 53.50 -1.04
CA PHE A 6 -6.57 52.64 -0.79
C PHE A 6 -6.95 51.47 0.13
N LEU A 7 -7.69 51.75 1.22
CA LEU A 7 -8.14 50.72 2.15
C LEU A 7 -9.10 49.71 1.48
N LYS A 8 -10.01 50.18 0.63
CA LYS A 8 -10.92 49.32 -0.14
C LYS A 8 -10.17 48.37 -1.08
N ILE A 9 -9.12 48.85 -1.73
CA ILE A 9 -8.28 48.01 -2.63
C ILE A 9 -7.55 46.93 -1.83
N PHE A 10 -6.98 47.26 -0.67
CA PHE A 10 -6.32 46.27 0.19
C PHE A 10 -7.27 45.18 0.68
N ILE A 11 -8.48 45.56 1.10
CA ILE A 11 -9.50 44.60 1.53
C ILE A 11 -9.92 43.70 0.35
N GLN A 12 -10.12 44.28 -0.83
CA GLN A 12 -10.47 43.52 -2.04
C GLN A 12 -9.37 42.52 -2.43
N ILE A 13 -8.10 42.95 -2.41
CA ILE A 13 -6.96 42.08 -2.72
C ILE A 13 -6.83 40.97 -1.67
N TYR A 14 -6.95 41.30 -0.38
CA TYR A 14 -6.93 40.31 0.69
C TYR A 14 -8.05 39.28 0.54
N PHE A 15 -9.26 39.72 0.23
CA PHE A 15 -10.40 38.84 0.04
C PHE A 15 -10.24 37.93 -1.18
N ILE A 16 -9.71 38.45 -2.29
CA ILE A 16 -9.38 37.67 -3.49
C ILE A 16 -8.29 36.65 -3.18
N LEU A 17 -7.20 37.05 -2.51
CA LEU A 17 -6.12 36.15 -2.09
C LEU A 17 -6.63 35.06 -1.14
N PHE A 18 -7.48 35.42 -0.18
CA PHE A 18 -8.10 34.47 0.75
C PHE A 18 -8.94 33.44 0.01
N ILE A 19 -9.78 33.86 -0.95
CA ILE A 19 -10.55 32.95 -1.79
C ILE A 19 -9.62 32.07 -2.62
N PHE A 20 -8.59 32.65 -3.25
CA PHE A 20 -7.69 31.92 -4.11
C PHE A 20 -6.91 30.83 -3.34
N ILE A 21 -6.40 31.14 -2.15
CA ILE A 21 -5.65 30.20 -1.31
C ILE A 21 -6.55 29.08 -0.76
N ASN A 22 -7.78 29.40 -0.33
CA ASN A 22 -8.63 28.42 0.36
C ASN A 22 -9.54 27.62 -0.58
N PHE A 23 -9.89 28.16 -1.76
CA PHE A 23 -10.90 27.56 -2.64
C PHE A 23 -10.39 27.27 -4.06
N VAL A 24 -9.33 27.93 -4.54
CA VAL A 24 -8.81 27.74 -5.92
C VAL A 24 -7.53 26.90 -5.92
N VAL A 25 -6.64 27.10 -4.93
CA VAL A 25 -5.52 26.18 -4.71
C VAL A 25 -6.09 24.85 -4.22
N PRO A 26 -5.91 23.74 -4.96
CA PRO A 26 -6.27 22.44 -4.45
C PRO A 26 -5.49 22.23 -3.15
N GLN A 27 -6.18 22.02 -2.05
CA GLN A 27 -5.56 21.35 -0.91
C GLN A 27 -5.11 20.01 -1.51
N ASN A 28 -3.80 19.78 -1.65
CA ASN A 28 -3.29 18.49 -2.10
C ASN A 28 -3.96 17.44 -1.23
N ASN A 29 -4.94 16.71 -1.77
CA ASN A 29 -5.63 15.69 -1.02
C ASN A 29 -4.61 14.58 -0.78
N THR A 30 -3.96 14.61 0.38
CA THR A 30 -2.97 13.62 0.80
C THR A 30 -3.61 12.28 1.19
N ASP A 31 -4.91 12.15 0.98
CA ASP A 31 -5.72 10.95 1.24
C ASP A 31 -5.61 9.87 0.15
N GLU A 32 -4.94 10.14 -0.98
CA GLU A 32 -4.72 9.13 -2.01
C GLU A 32 -3.73 8.07 -1.52
N ILE A 33 -4.22 6.82 -1.43
CA ILE A 33 -3.40 5.67 -1.05
C ILE A 33 -2.90 5.01 -2.33
N ILE A 34 -1.58 5.05 -2.53
CA ILE A 34 -0.95 4.36 -3.65
C ILE A 34 -0.85 2.87 -3.31
N SER A 35 -1.45 2.05 -4.16
CA SER A 35 -1.60 0.62 -4.00
C SER A 35 -1.21 -0.09 -5.31
N LEU A 36 -0.19 -0.94 -5.27
CA LEU A 36 0.45 -1.53 -6.44
C LEU A 36 0.49 -3.05 -6.31
N PRO A 37 -0.43 -3.78 -6.99
CA PRO A 37 -0.31 -5.21 -7.17
C PRO A 37 0.70 -5.53 -8.28
N GLY A 38 1.40 -6.65 -8.18
CA GLY A 38 2.34 -7.07 -9.22
C GLY A 38 2.95 -8.44 -8.96
N TYR A 39 3.97 -8.79 -9.75
CA TYR A 39 4.69 -10.05 -9.62
C TYR A 39 6.20 -9.81 -9.49
N LEU A 40 6.81 -10.49 -8.52
CA LEU A 40 8.26 -10.62 -8.39
C LEU A 40 8.69 -11.93 -9.08
N LYS A 41 9.69 -11.84 -9.96
CA LYS A 41 10.32 -13.03 -10.55
C LYS A 41 11.28 -13.63 -9.53
N ALA A 42 10.90 -14.75 -8.91
CA ALA A 42 11.74 -15.45 -7.92
C ALA A 42 12.73 -16.42 -8.59
N SER A 43 12.34 -17.02 -9.72
CA SER A 43 13.21 -17.83 -10.58
C SER A 43 12.73 -17.73 -12.04
N ASP A 44 13.34 -18.46 -12.98
CA ASP A 44 12.89 -18.45 -14.38
C ASP A 44 11.44 -18.90 -14.56
N ASN A 45 11.00 -19.82 -13.70
CA ASN A 45 9.66 -20.38 -13.76
C ASN A 45 8.74 -19.82 -12.67
N ASP A 46 9.27 -19.25 -11.59
CA ASP A 46 8.48 -18.93 -10.40
C ASP A 46 8.22 -17.43 -10.26
N PHE A 47 6.93 -17.08 -10.12
CA PHE A 47 6.46 -15.71 -10.01
C PHE A 47 5.62 -15.55 -8.74
N LEU A 48 6.05 -14.67 -7.85
CA LEU A 48 5.37 -14.39 -6.58
C LEU A 48 4.52 -13.14 -6.71
N PHE A 49 3.22 -13.26 -6.46
CA PHE A 49 2.34 -12.11 -6.38
C PHE A 49 2.70 -11.28 -5.15
N TYR A 50 2.72 -9.96 -5.33
CA TYR A 50 2.85 -9.01 -4.24
C TYR A 50 1.80 -7.92 -4.31
N TRP A 51 1.51 -7.33 -3.16
CA TRP A 51 0.71 -6.13 -3.05
C TRP A 51 1.44 -5.11 -2.17
N LEU A 52 1.90 -4.03 -2.77
CA LEU A 52 2.54 -2.91 -2.08
C LEU A 52 1.50 -1.82 -1.81
N VAL A 53 1.38 -1.40 -0.56
CA VAL A 53 0.64 -0.19 -0.17
C VAL A 53 1.63 0.81 0.40
N THR A 54 1.74 1.99 -0.20
CA THR A 54 2.71 2.98 0.27
C THR A 54 2.27 3.62 1.59
N SER A 55 3.25 4.17 2.31
CA SER A 55 2.95 5.05 3.43
C SER A 55 2.04 6.21 2.98
N GLN A 56 1.03 6.51 3.79
CA GLN A 56 0.14 7.67 3.58
C GLN A 56 0.93 8.99 3.66
N ASN A 57 0.36 10.05 3.09
CA ASN A 57 0.98 11.38 2.97
C ASN A 57 2.30 11.39 2.19
N ASN A 58 2.53 10.36 1.34
CA ASN A 58 3.72 10.21 0.51
C ASN A 58 5.01 10.48 1.29
N ASN A 59 5.18 9.84 2.45
CA ASN A 59 6.36 9.99 3.29
C ASN A 59 7.46 9.01 2.81
N PRO A 60 8.45 9.45 2.01
CA PRO A 60 9.50 8.56 1.50
C PRO A 60 10.46 8.08 2.59
N LYS A 61 10.40 8.65 3.80
CA LYS A 61 11.26 8.28 4.94
C LYS A 61 10.62 7.21 5.83
N GLY A 62 9.40 6.77 5.54
CA GLY A 62 8.74 5.71 6.30
C GLY A 62 9.44 4.36 6.08
N PRO A 63 9.48 3.47 7.10
CA PRO A 63 10.02 2.12 6.94
C PRO A 63 9.18 1.31 5.95
N LEU A 64 9.81 0.30 5.35
CA LEU A 64 9.12 -0.76 4.61
C LEU A 64 8.90 -1.96 5.54
N ILE A 65 7.65 -2.35 5.73
CA ILE A 65 7.29 -3.59 6.43
C ILE A 65 6.98 -4.63 5.36
N VAL A 66 7.78 -5.69 5.33
CA VAL A 66 7.53 -6.86 4.48
C VAL A 66 6.76 -7.88 5.29
N TRP A 67 5.63 -8.34 4.77
CA TRP A 67 4.76 -9.32 5.41
C TRP A 67 4.54 -10.51 4.51
N PHE A 68 4.78 -11.70 5.05
CA PHE A 68 4.51 -12.98 4.41
C PHE A 68 3.99 -13.92 5.48
N ASN A 69 3.09 -14.82 5.09
CA ASN A 69 2.64 -15.87 5.99
C ASN A 69 3.59 -17.06 5.90
N ALA A 70 3.72 -17.81 7.00
CA ALA A 70 4.45 -19.05 6.98
C ALA A 70 3.78 -20.04 6.00
N PRO A 71 4.56 -20.87 5.28
CA PRO A 71 4.01 -22.00 4.55
C PRO A 71 3.26 -22.91 5.53
N GLY A 72 2.11 -23.43 5.12
CA GLY A 72 1.34 -24.38 5.94
C GLY A 72 2.17 -25.63 6.26
N ALA A 73 1.92 -26.23 7.43
CA ALA A 73 2.60 -27.46 7.86
C ALA A 73 2.31 -28.68 6.96
N ASP A 74 1.22 -28.60 6.19
CA ASP A 74 0.78 -29.65 5.26
C ASP A 74 0.80 -29.10 3.83
N LYS A 75 0.76 -29.97 2.82
CA LYS A 75 0.75 -29.62 1.38
C LYS A 75 -0.42 -28.71 0.94
N SER A 76 -1.27 -28.25 1.86
CA SER A 76 -2.18 -27.13 1.65
C SER A 76 -1.38 -25.84 1.53
N GLN A 77 -1.57 -25.15 0.40
CA GLN A 77 -1.09 -23.79 0.21
C GLN A 77 -1.52 -22.96 1.44
N GLY A 78 -0.55 -22.30 2.08
CA GLY A 78 -0.81 -21.54 3.30
C GLY A 78 -1.86 -20.44 3.09
N CYS A 79 -2.36 -19.84 4.17
CA CYS A 79 -3.27 -18.70 4.03
C CYS A 79 -2.56 -17.55 3.30
N SER A 80 -3.24 -16.93 2.33
CA SER A 80 -2.76 -15.72 1.68
C SER A 80 -2.51 -14.60 2.70
N PRO A 81 -1.35 -13.93 2.69
CA PRO A 81 -1.11 -12.76 3.52
C PRO A 81 -2.00 -11.57 3.14
N LEU A 82 -2.63 -11.57 1.96
CA LEU A 82 -3.64 -10.56 1.60
C LEU A 82 -4.88 -10.64 2.49
N SER A 83 -5.19 -11.80 3.07
CA SER A 83 -6.26 -11.89 4.07
C SER A 83 -6.02 -10.94 5.24
N ILE A 84 -4.78 -10.77 5.68
CA ILE A 84 -4.40 -9.85 6.77
C ILE A 84 -4.38 -8.40 6.28
N LEU A 85 -3.95 -8.16 5.04
CA LEU A 85 -4.06 -6.85 4.40
C LEU A 85 -5.51 -6.35 4.42
N PHE A 86 -6.47 -7.17 3.97
CA PHE A 86 -7.87 -6.78 3.83
C PHE A 86 -8.77 -7.04 5.04
N SER A 87 -8.22 -7.49 6.18
CA SER A 87 -9.02 -7.69 7.40
C SER A 87 -8.47 -7.01 8.64
N LYS A 88 -7.17 -6.67 8.68
CA LYS A 88 -6.52 -6.15 9.91
C LYS A 88 -5.61 -4.96 9.67
N MET A 89 -4.66 -5.07 8.75
CA MET A 89 -3.50 -4.18 8.72
C MET A 89 -3.50 -3.15 7.60
N GLY A 90 -4.19 -3.46 6.50
CA GLY A 90 -4.20 -2.62 5.32
C GLY A 90 -5.10 -1.39 5.46
N PRO A 91 -5.02 -0.49 4.46
CA PRO A 91 -5.79 0.75 4.42
C PRO A 91 -7.31 0.55 4.32
N TYR A 92 -7.73 -0.63 3.87
CA TYR A 92 -9.12 -0.98 3.63
C TYR A 92 -9.41 -2.38 4.16
N SER A 93 -10.60 -2.55 4.72
CA SER A 93 -11.12 -3.85 5.14
C SER A 93 -12.30 -4.26 4.27
N ILE A 94 -12.39 -5.55 3.92
CA ILE A 94 -13.52 -6.12 3.18
C ILE A 94 -14.46 -6.79 4.18
N ASN A 95 -15.69 -6.32 4.24
CA ASN A 95 -16.72 -6.85 5.14
C ASN A 95 -17.39 -8.10 4.55
N SER A 96 -18.08 -8.87 5.40
CA SER A 96 -18.79 -10.09 4.99
C SER A 96 -19.92 -9.84 3.99
N ASN A 97 -20.47 -8.62 3.94
CA ASN A 97 -21.46 -8.18 2.96
C ASN A 97 -20.84 -7.66 1.64
N GLY A 98 -19.51 -7.74 1.50
CA GLY A 98 -18.77 -7.28 0.32
C GLY A 98 -18.50 -5.77 0.26
N THR A 99 -18.87 -4.99 1.29
CA THR A 99 -18.51 -3.57 1.33
C THR A 99 -17.06 -3.36 1.75
N ILE A 100 -16.51 -2.20 1.41
CA ILE A 100 -15.13 -1.82 1.71
C ILE A 100 -15.16 -0.61 2.64
N ASP A 101 -14.51 -0.75 3.80
CA ASP A 101 -14.39 0.33 4.78
C ASP A 101 -12.93 0.79 4.90
N LYS A 102 -12.72 2.10 5.11
CA LYS A 102 -11.39 2.65 5.41
C LYS A 102 -10.97 2.20 6.81
N ASN A 103 -9.77 1.65 6.93
CA ASN A 103 -9.19 1.24 8.20
C ASN A 103 -8.45 2.43 8.86
N GLU A 104 -9.08 3.03 9.87
CA GLU A 104 -8.47 4.12 10.64
C GLU A 104 -7.22 3.70 11.44
N TYR A 105 -6.99 2.40 11.61
CA TYR A 105 -5.83 1.86 12.32
C TYR A 105 -4.82 1.18 11.39
N SER A 106 -4.91 1.44 10.08
CA SER A 106 -3.99 0.89 9.08
C SER A 106 -2.54 1.20 9.42
N TRP A 107 -1.69 0.19 9.28
CA TRP A 107 -0.24 0.33 9.49
C TRP A 107 0.39 1.22 8.42
N ASN A 108 -0.25 1.34 7.25
CA ASN A 108 0.26 2.19 6.18
C ASN A 108 0.19 3.69 6.51
N LYS A 109 -0.38 4.08 7.65
CA LYS A 109 -0.29 5.46 8.17
C LYS A 109 1.15 5.87 8.52
N ARG A 110 2.05 4.91 8.78
CA ARG A 110 3.44 5.18 9.21
C ARG A 110 4.52 4.40 8.46
N ALA A 111 4.13 3.44 7.62
CA ALA A 111 5.05 2.57 6.90
C ALA A 111 4.51 2.24 5.51
N SER A 112 5.37 1.86 4.58
CA SER A 112 4.92 1.13 3.39
C SER A 112 4.78 -0.35 3.74
N LEU A 113 3.74 -1.01 3.25
CA LEU A 113 3.46 -2.42 3.52
C LEU A 113 3.61 -3.23 2.23
N LEU A 114 4.49 -4.21 2.22
CA LEU A 114 4.68 -5.14 1.10
C LEU A 114 4.24 -6.54 1.52
N PHE A 115 3.08 -6.96 1.03
CA PHE A 115 2.56 -8.31 1.23
C PHE A 115 3.01 -9.20 0.06
N ILE A 116 3.60 -10.36 0.35
CA ILE A 116 4.12 -11.29 -0.68
C ILE A 116 3.49 -12.66 -0.48
N GLU A 117 2.81 -13.17 -1.49
CA GLU A 117 2.27 -14.53 -1.47
C GLU A 117 3.37 -15.53 -1.83
N ALA A 118 3.92 -16.19 -0.82
CA ALA A 118 4.91 -17.24 -1.00
C ALA A 118 4.43 -18.56 -0.39
N PRO A 119 4.90 -19.71 -0.89
CA PRO A 119 5.68 -19.85 -2.13
C PRO A 119 4.80 -19.78 -3.40
N LYS A 120 5.40 -20.08 -4.56
CA LYS A 120 4.65 -20.33 -5.81
C LYS A 120 3.49 -21.30 -5.56
N GLY A 121 2.35 -21.00 -6.17
CA GLY A 121 1.10 -21.75 -5.96
C GLY A 121 0.27 -21.25 -4.77
N ASN A 122 0.78 -20.36 -3.92
CA ASN A 122 -0.03 -19.71 -2.90
C ASN A 122 -0.76 -18.48 -3.48
N GLY A 123 -2.08 -18.43 -3.35
CA GLY A 123 -2.90 -17.31 -3.83
C GLY A 123 -2.75 -17.10 -5.33
N PHE A 124 -2.30 -15.90 -5.73
CA PHE A 124 -2.07 -15.54 -7.13
C PHE A 124 -0.67 -15.89 -7.64
N SER A 125 0.24 -16.35 -6.77
CA SER A 125 1.60 -16.75 -7.16
C SER A 125 1.59 -18.04 -7.99
N PHE A 126 2.42 -18.11 -9.04
CA PHE A 126 2.38 -19.21 -10.00
C PHE A 126 3.76 -19.70 -10.47
N ALA A 127 3.75 -20.90 -11.09
CA ALA A 127 4.92 -21.52 -11.71
C ALA A 127 4.64 -21.79 -13.20
N LYS A 128 5.48 -21.28 -14.10
CA LYS A 128 5.31 -21.44 -15.57
C LYS A 128 5.44 -22.88 -16.03
N ASP A 129 6.25 -23.68 -15.35
CA ASP A 129 6.49 -25.10 -15.66
C ASP A 129 5.46 -26.03 -15.01
N GLY A 130 4.48 -25.47 -14.28
CA GLY A 130 3.47 -26.23 -13.55
C GLY A 130 3.99 -26.96 -12.31
N ASN A 131 5.27 -26.79 -11.94
CA ASN A 131 5.85 -27.44 -10.79
C ASN A 131 5.60 -26.63 -9.51
N TYR A 132 4.56 -27.00 -8.77
CA TYR A 132 4.19 -26.38 -7.49
C TYR A 132 4.80 -27.08 -6.27
N ARG A 133 5.73 -28.02 -6.48
CA ARG A 133 6.42 -28.67 -5.35
C ARG A 133 7.38 -27.66 -4.74
N THR A 134 7.22 -27.45 -3.45
CA THR A 134 8.05 -26.55 -2.65
C THR A 134 8.57 -27.32 -1.45
N GLY A 135 9.81 -27.05 -1.05
CA GLY A 135 10.43 -27.63 0.15
C GLY A 135 11.23 -26.59 0.91
N ASP A 136 11.55 -26.86 2.17
CA ASP A 136 12.16 -25.89 3.10
C ASP A 136 13.41 -25.20 2.54
N ASN A 137 14.21 -25.93 1.78
CA ASN A 137 15.44 -25.44 1.13
C ASN A 137 15.16 -24.30 0.14
N GLN A 138 13.96 -24.26 -0.43
CA GLN A 138 13.48 -23.25 -1.39
C GLN A 138 12.68 -22.13 -0.71
N LEU A 139 12.33 -22.31 0.58
CA LEU A 139 11.55 -21.38 1.40
C LEU A 139 12.43 -20.58 2.35
N ASN A 140 13.71 -20.91 2.45
CA ASN A 140 14.63 -20.25 3.35
C ASN A 140 15.04 -18.87 2.80
N LEU A 141 14.81 -17.83 3.60
CA LEU A 141 15.44 -16.52 3.42
C LEU A 141 16.91 -16.66 3.85
N SER A 142 17.72 -17.26 2.99
CA SER A 142 19.17 -17.17 3.13
C SER A 142 19.55 -15.72 2.87
N VAL A 143 19.87 -14.99 3.94
CA VAL A 143 20.62 -13.75 3.81
C VAL A 143 21.95 -14.16 3.19
N PRO A 144 22.35 -13.62 2.03
CA PRO A 144 23.67 -13.92 1.49
C PRO A 144 24.70 -13.57 2.56
N ASP A 145 25.62 -14.48 2.86
CA ASP A 145 26.77 -14.17 3.69
C ASP A 145 27.53 -13.02 3.00
N ILE A 146 27.48 -11.82 3.59
CA ILE A 146 28.26 -10.64 3.17
C ILE A 146 29.54 -10.61 4.01
#